data_AF-A0A833S3T3-F1
#
_entry.id   AF-A0A833S3T3-F1
#
_cell.length_a   1.000
_cell.length_b   1.000
_cell.length_c   1.000
_cell.angle_alpha   90.00
_cell.angle_beta   90.00
_cell.angle_gamma   90.00
#
_symmetry.space_group_name_H-M   'P 1'
#
loop_
_entity.id
_entity.type
_entity.pdbx_description
1 polymer ?
#
loop_
_entity_poly.entity_id
_entity_poly.type
_entity_poly.pdbx_seq_one_letter_code
_entity_poly.pdbx_strand_id
1 'polypeptide(L)' 'MLRNSKINMKMIKDFIRIVHKEDPETMKIGLEHADYCHEKVKDLTDDCKMAYGLIDCYLEKGSALMSA' A
#
# COMPACT_ATOMS: atom_id res chain seq x y z
N MET A 1 -10.14 4.21 3.36
CA MET A 1 -9.25 3.57 2.36
C MET A 1 -9.95 2.44 1.59
N LEU A 2 -10.83 1.63 2.19
CA LEU A 2 -11.72 0.70 1.49
C LEU A 2 -13.14 1.30 1.38
N ARG A 3 -13.80 1.21 0.21
CA ARG A 3 -15.20 1.64 0.02
C ARG A 3 -15.86 0.81 -1.08
N ASN A 4 -17.08 0.30 -0.84
CA ASN A 4 -17.84 -0.51 -1.79
C ASN A 4 -17.01 -1.68 -2.36
N SER A 5 -16.33 -2.44 -1.48
CA SER A 5 -15.55 -3.61 -1.91
C SER A 5 -14.40 -3.27 -2.87
N LYS A 6 -13.92 -2.02 -2.85
CA LYS A 6 -12.80 -1.56 -3.67
C LYS A 6 -11.81 -0.77 -2.82
N ILE A 7 -10.53 -1.07 -3.01
CA ILE A 7 -9.45 -0.27 -2.45
C ILE A 7 -9.42 1.09 -3.17
N ASN A 8 -9.47 2.18 -2.41
CA ASN A 8 -9.27 3.52 -2.93
C ASN A 8 -7.77 3.84 -2.93
N MET A 9 -7.11 3.49 -4.04
CA MET A 9 -5.66 3.72 -4.21
C MET A 9 -5.27 5.19 -4.16
N LYS A 10 -6.16 6.13 -4.52
CA LYS A 10 -5.89 7.56 -4.38
C LYS A 10 -5.68 7.93 -2.90
N MET A 11 -6.58 7.50 -2.01
CA MET A 11 -6.44 7.78 -0.57
C MET A 11 -5.18 7.16 0.03
N ILE A 12 -4.79 5.95 -0.41
CA ILE A 12 -3.57 5.28 0.08
C ILE A 12 -2.32 6.04 -0.37
N LYS A 13 -2.23 6.41 -1.65
CA LYS A 13 -1.10 7.20 -2.15
C LYS A 13 -1.03 8.58 -1.53
N ASP A 14 -2.17 9.23 -1.30
CA ASP A 14 -2.22 10.52 -0.61
C ASP A 14 -1.72 10.39 0.84
N PHE A 15 -2.07 9.30 1.54
CA PHE A 15 -1.52 9.01 2.86
C PHE A 15 0.01 8.80 2.85
N ILE A 16 0.53 8.01 1.91
CA ILE A 16 1.98 7.79 1.75
C ILE A 16 2.72 9.11 1.53
N ARG A 17 2.18 9.98 0.67
CA ARG A 17 2.76 11.32 0.43
C ARG A 17 2.76 12.19 1.68
N ILE A 18 1.72 12.12 2.51
CA ILE A 18 1.63 12.91 3.75
C ILE A 18 2.63 12.41 4.78
N VAL A 19 2.70 11.09 5.00
CA VAL A 19 3.56 10.48 6.01
C VAL A 19 5.04 10.63 5.66
N HIS A 20 5.40 10.48 4.39
CA HIS A 20 6.78 10.54 3.92
C HIS A 20 7.12 11.85 3.21
N LYS A 21 6.38 12.94 3.48
CA LYS A 21 6.60 14.24 2.81
C LYS A 21 8.03 14.77 2.96
N GLU A 22 8.70 14.40 4.06
CA GLU A 22 10.06 14.86 4.41
C GLU A 22 11.14 13.86 3.95
N ASP A 23 10.74 12.70 3.43
CA ASP A 23 11.62 11.65 2.93
C ASP A 23 11.16 11.21 1.52
N PRO A 24 11.63 11.90 0.46
CA PRO A 24 11.19 11.65 -0.91
C PRO A 24 11.54 10.25 -1.43
N GLU A 25 12.61 9.63 -0.92
CA GLU A 25 13.04 8.30 -1.33
C GLU A 25 12.09 7.24 -0.77
N THR A 26 11.84 7.29 0.54
CA THR A 26 10.85 6.39 1.17
C THR A 26 9.45 6.64 0.62
N MET A 27 9.09 7.90 0.30
CA MET A 27 7.82 8.21 -0.37
C MET A 27 7.72 7.51 -1.72
N LYS A 28 8.75 7.62 -2.57
CA LYS A 28 8.76 6.99 -3.90
C LYS A 28 8.60 5.47 -3.80
N ILE A 29 9.40 4.84 -2.93
CA ILE A 29 9.35 3.39 -2.69
C ILE A 29 7.97 2.97 -2.17
N GLY A 30 7.40 3.72 -1.22
CA GLY A 30 6.06 3.48 -0.71
C GLY A 30 5.00 3.53 -1.80
N LEU A 31 5.07 4.51 -2.71
CA LEU A 31 4.12 4.62 -3.82
C LEU A 31 4.20 3.41 -4.77
N GLU A 32 5.42 2.97 -5.09
CA GLU A 32 5.66 1.79 -5.95
C GLU A 32 5.18 0.49 -5.28
N HIS A 33 5.46 0.31 -3.98
CA HIS A 33 4.99 -0.85 -3.22
C HIS A 33 3.46 -0.91 -3.14
N ALA A 34 2.79 0.23 -2.94
CA ALA A 34 1.33 0.27 -2.89
C ALA A 34 0.70 -0.18 -4.22
N ASP A 35 1.25 0.24 -5.36
CA ASP A 35 0.78 -0.19 -6.68
C ASP A 35 1.02 -1.70 -6.91
N TYR A 36 2.23 -2.16 -6.60
CA TYR A 36 2.58 -3.58 -6.70
C TYR A 36 1.62 -4.46 -5.86
N CYS A 37 1.39 -4.08 -4.61
CA CYS A 37 0.55 -4.85 -3.70
C CYS A 37 -0.92 -4.79 -4.10
N HIS A 38 -1.40 -3.67 -4.64
CA HIS A 38 -2.77 -3.59 -5.15
C HIS A 38 -3.01 -4.57 -6.30
N GLU A 39 -2.08 -4.67 -7.24
CA GLU A 39 -2.15 -5.61 -8.36
C GLU A 39 -2.20 -7.08 -7.90
N LYS A 40 -1.60 -7.40 -6.75
CA LYS A 40 -1.63 -8.75 -6.16
C LYS A 40 -2.96 -9.12 -5.52
N VAL A 41 -3.75 -8.13 -5.09
CA VAL A 41 -4.95 -8.36 -4.29
C VAL A 41 -6.25 -7.95 -4.97
N LYS A 42 -6.19 -7.25 -6.11
CA LYS A 42 -7.37 -6.68 -6.80
C LYS A 42 -8.42 -7.71 -7.23
N ASP A 43 -8.04 -8.98 -7.39
CA ASP A 43 -8.93 -10.07 -7.79
C ASP A 43 -9.52 -10.84 -6.60
N LEU A 44 -9.18 -10.45 -5.36
CA LEU A 44 -9.78 -11.02 -4.16
C LEU A 44 -11.21 -10.52 -4.00
N THR A 45 -12.15 -11.45 -3.88
CA THR A 45 -13.59 -11.17 -3.74
C THR A 45 -14.02 -10.85 -2.31
N ASP A 46 -13.20 -11.22 -1.33
CA ASP A 46 -13.42 -10.91 0.08
C ASP A 46 -12.72 -9.61 0.44
N ASP A 47 -13.54 -8.62 0.81
CA ASP A 47 -13.12 -7.27 1.16
C ASP A 47 -12.06 -7.23 2.28
N CYS A 48 -12.22 -8.08 3.29
CA CYS A 48 -11.32 -8.11 4.44
C CYS A 48 -9.99 -8.74 4.05
N LYS A 49 -10.00 -9.82 3.25
CA LYS A 49 -8.78 -10.45 2.74
C LYS A 49 -8.04 -9.55 1.77
N MET A 50 -8.76 -8.81 0.91
CA MET A 50 -8.16 -7.85 0.00
C MET A 50 -7.46 -6.72 0.77
N ALA A 51 -8.12 -6.15 1.79
CA ALA A 51 -7.53 -5.10 2.61
C ALA A 51 -6.34 -5.61 3.43
N TYR A 52 -6.46 -6.78 4.06
CA TYR A 52 -5.37 -7.42 4.80
C TYR A 52 -4.17 -7.68 3.88
N GLY A 53 -4.39 -8.33 2.73
CA GLY A 53 -3.32 -8.68 1.80
C GLY A 53 -2.59 -7.47 1.25
N LEU A 54 -3.28 -6.33 1.07
CA LEU A 54 -2.63 -5.09 0.66
C LEU A 54 -1.64 -4.60 1.71
N ILE A 55 -2.07 -4.56 2.98
CA ILE A 55 -1.26 -4.08 4.10
C ILE A 55 -0.09 -5.04 4.36
N ASP A 56 -0.37 -6.34 4.38
CA ASP A 56 0.61 -7.40 4.60
C ASP A 56 1.72 -7.34 3.54
N CYS A 57 1.36 -7.32 2.26
CA CYS A 57 2.32 -7.17 1.16
C CYS A 57 3.13 -5.87 1.27
N TYR A 58 2.49 -4.75 1.62
CA TYR A 58 3.16 -3.46 1.75
C TYR A 58 4.18 -3.47 2.90
N LEU A 59 3.84 -4.08 4.03
CA LEU A 59 4.71 -4.19 5.20
C LEU A 59 5.82 -5.21 5.02
N GLU A 60 5.58 -6.35 4.37
CA GLU A 60 6.65 -7.31 4.02
C GLU A 60 7.72 -6.62 3.17
N LYS A 61 7.30 -5.87 2.14
CA LYS A 61 8.20 -5.10 1.28
C LYS A 61 8.84 -3.90 2.00
N GLY A 62 8.12 -3.24 2.92
CA GLY A 62 8.64 -2.14 3.73
C GLY A 62 9.62 -2.58 4.83
N SER A 63 9.44 -3.77 5.39
CA SER A 63 10.33 -4.34 6.43
C SER A 63 11.75 -4.61 5.91
N ALA A 64 11.88 -4.90 4.62
CA ALA A 64 13.16 -5.04 3.95
C ALA A 64 13.95 -3.72 3.87
N LEU A 65 13.28 -2.56 3.95
CA LEU A 65 13.93 -1.24 3.98
C LEU A 65 14.35 -0.80 5.39
N MET A 66 13.62 -1.18 6.44
CA MET A 66 14.00 -0.84 7.83
C MET A 66 15.13 -1.71 8.38
N SER A 67 15.55 -2.72 7.62
CA SER A 67 16.62 -3.66 7.98
C SER A 67 17.94 -3.40 7.24
N ALA A 68 18.02 -2.31 6.45
CA ALA A 68 19.20 -1.85 5.72
C ALA A 68 19.65 -0.49 6.25
#